data_AF-A0A081DGQ5-F1
#
_entry.id   AF-A0A081DGQ5-F1
#
_cell.length_a   1.000
_cell.length_b   1.000
_cell.length_c   1.000
_cell.angle_alpha   90.00
_cell.angle_beta   90.00
_cell.angle_gamma   90.00
#
_symmetry.space_group_name_H-M   'P 1'
#
loop_
_entity.id
_entity.type
_entity.pdbx_description
1 polymer ?
#
loop_
_entity_poly.entity_id
_entity_poly.type
_entity_poly.pdbx_seq_one_letter_code
_entity_poly.pdbx_strand_id
1 'polypeptide(L)'
;MKYFFATLLHIELLDFEKECLEIMPGLKLTDDSSKLNGFLNPDIEALIGGIEYNHIKNSEAILFFEYEDEDIEEHFSEFTNLELLGLILHWIDDFLKNSWILKDNAVVCDNAYLIDEPKKENAECSSQRLNYIHSLSEGGIDKIKFP
;
A
#
# COMPACT_ATOMS: atom_id res chain seq x y z
N MET A 1 0.03 -17.96 0.89
CA MET A 1 -0.61 -16.68 0.53
C MET A 1 0.21 -15.53 1.07
N LYS A 2 0.27 -14.38 0.38
CA LYS A 2 0.99 -13.18 0.86
C LYS A 2 0.09 -11.95 0.86
N TYR A 3 0.25 -11.11 1.87
CA TYR A 3 -0.52 -9.89 2.06
C TYR A 3 0.36 -8.67 1.84
N PHE A 4 -0.08 -7.77 0.96
CA PHE A 4 0.56 -6.48 0.74
C PHE A 4 -0.30 -5.35 1.30
N PHE A 5 0.38 -4.39 1.94
CA PHE A 5 -0.21 -3.15 2.42
C PHE A 5 0.68 -1.98 2.09
N ALA A 6 0.09 -0.85 1.74
CA ALA A 6 0.79 0.43 1.75
C ALA A 6 -0.16 1.57 2.11
N THR A 7 0.39 2.68 2.57
CA THR A 7 -0.38 3.91 2.83
C THR A 7 0.02 4.99 1.84
N LEU A 8 -0.94 5.80 1.43
CA LEU A 8 -0.70 6.95 0.56
C LEU A 8 -0.78 8.25 1.36
N LEU A 9 0.18 9.13 1.16
CA LEU A 9 0.20 10.48 1.72
C LEU A 9 -0.29 11.48 0.69
N HIS A 10 -0.73 12.63 1.20
CA HIS A 10 -1.10 13.79 0.39
C HIS A 10 -2.23 13.51 -0.61
N ILE A 11 -3.14 12.59 -0.26
CA ILE A 11 -4.35 12.28 -1.02
C ILE A 11 -5.55 12.37 -0.09
N GLU A 12 -6.67 12.84 -0.60
CA GLU A 12 -7.98 12.85 0.06
C GLU A 12 -8.98 12.19 -0.89
N LEU A 13 -9.57 11.06 -0.52
CA LEU A 13 -10.57 10.37 -1.31
C LEU A 13 -11.94 11.05 -1.07
N LEU A 14 -12.53 11.62 -2.12
CA LEU A 14 -13.83 12.31 -2.06
C LEU A 14 -14.90 11.44 -2.69
N ASP A 15 -16.09 11.40 -2.10
CA ASP A 15 -17.27 10.71 -2.64
C ASP A 15 -16.99 9.26 -3.10
N PHE A 16 -16.10 8.58 -2.37
CA PHE A 16 -15.66 7.22 -2.68
C PHE A 16 -16.74 6.20 -2.31
N GLU A 17 -17.86 6.21 -3.05
CA GLU A 17 -19.02 5.34 -2.82
C GLU A 17 -18.73 3.85 -3.13
N LYS A 18 -17.55 3.53 -3.68
CA LYS A 18 -17.13 2.15 -3.96
C LYS A 18 -16.36 1.59 -2.76
N GLU A 19 -16.81 0.44 -2.26
CA GLU A 19 -16.22 -0.24 -1.10
C GLU A 19 -14.69 -0.38 -1.19
N CYS A 20 -14.17 -0.58 -2.41
CA CYS A 20 -12.76 -0.50 -2.79
C CYS A 20 -12.65 -0.10 -4.27
N LEU A 21 -11.68 0.74 -4.64
CA LEU A 21 -11.32 1.00 -6.03
C LEU A 21 -10.13 0.14 -6.43
N GLU A 22 -10.29 -0.65 -7.47
CA GLU A 22 -9.18 -1.35 -8.10
C GLU A 22 -8.42 -0.37 -9.01
N ILE A 23 -7.18 -0.04 -8.65
CA ILE A 23 -6.34 0.92 -9.39
C ILE A 23 -5.39 0.22 -10.38
N MET A 24 -5.06 -1.05 -10.10
CA MET A 24 -4.35 -1.99 -10.97
C MET A 24 -4.96 -3.37 -10.72
N PRO A 25 -4.82 -4.34 -11.65
CA PRO A 25 -5.34 -5.69 -11.46
C PRO A 25 -4.97 -6.24 -10.07
N GLY A 26 -6.00 -6.50 -9.25
CA GLY A 26 -5.98 -6.93 -7.85
C GLY A 26 -5.54 -5.90 -6.80
N LEU A 27 -4.89 -4.78 -7.17
CA LEU A 27 -4.46 -3.74 -6.24
C LEU A 27 -5.60 -2.78 -5.94
N LYS A 28 -6.04 -2.81 -4.68
CA LYS A 28 -7.22 -2.08 -4.22
C LYS A 28 -6.82 -0.89 -3.37
N LEU A 29 -7.57 0.20 -3.51
CA LEU A 29 -7.49 1.43 -2.74
C LEU A 29 -8.78 1.59 -1.93
N THR A 30 -8.64 1.93 -0.64
CA THR A 30 -9.77 2.22 0.27
C THR A 30 -9.38 3.30 1.28
N ASP A 31 -10.36 4.06 1.74
CA ASP A 31 -10.29 4.96 2.90
C ASP A 31 -10.86 4.32 4.18
N ASP A 32 -11.54 3.18 4.06
CA ASP A 32 -12.23 2.51 5.17
C ASP A 32 -11.40 1.33 5.68
N SER A 33 -10.71 1.53 6.80
CA SER A 33 -9.92 0.46 7.44
C SER A 33 -10.78 -0.71 7.93
N SER A 34 -12.11 -0.56 8.04
CA SER A 34 -13.01 -1.69 8.31
C SER A 34 -13.14 -2.62 7.09
N LYS A 35 -12.82 -2.17 5.87
CA LYS A 35 -12.79 -3.04 4.68
C LYS A 35 -11.55 -3.91 4.63
N LEU A 36 -10.55 -3.60 5.45
CA LEU A 36 -9.38 -4.46 5.67
C LEU A 36 -9.67 -5.56 6.71
N ASN A 37 -10.93 -5.77 7.10
CA ASN A 37 -11.33 -6.84 8.01
C ASN A 37 -10.94 -8.22 7.42
N GLY A 38 -10.05 -8.92 8.11
CA GLY A 38 -9.43 -10.17 7.66
C GLY A 38 -7.94 -10.00 7.32
N PHE A 39 -7.60 -8.85 6.73
CA PHE A 39 -6.24 -8.45 6.41
C PHE A 39 -5.55 -7.82 7.63
N LEU A 40 -6.12 -6.76 8.21
CA LEU A 40 -5.62 -6.16 9.45
C LEU A 40 -6.22 -6.89 10.65
N ASN A 41 -5.43 -7.77 11.25
CA ASN A 41 -5.81 -8.57 12.41
C ASN A 41 -4.70 -8.53 13.48
N PRO A 42 -4.95 -9.05 14.70
CA PRO A 42 -3.96 -9.02 15.77
C PRO A 42 -2.65 -9.76 15.45
N ASP A 43 -2.67 -10.76 14.55
CA ASP A 43 -1.46 -11.47 14.12
C ASP A 43 -0.57 -10.53 13.28
N ILE A 44 -1.17 -9.70 12.41
CA ILE A 44 -0.44 -8.64 11.71
C ILE A 44 0.12 -7.60 12.68
N GLU A 45 -0.67 -7.17 13.67
CA GLU A 45 -0.20 -6.21 14.68
C GLU A 45 1.05 -6.71 15.41
N ALA A 46 1.11 -8.02 15.72
CA ALA A 46 2.27 -8.65 16.31
C ALA A 46 3.49 -8.69 15.36
N LEU A 47 3.27 -8.81 14.05
CA LEU A 47 4.33 -8.87 13.03
C LEU A 47 4.92 -7.50 12.69
N ILE A 48 4.08 -6.49 12.43
CA ILE A 48 4.54 -5.16 11.98
C ILE A 48 4.77 -4.19 13.12
N GLY A 49 4.25 -4.47 14.31
CA GLY A 49 4.30 -3.59 15.46
C GLY A 49 3.06 -2.71 15.60
N GLY A 50 2.70 -2.40 16.84
CA GLY A 50 1.47 -1.66 17.16
C GLY A 50 1.47 -0.20 16.68
N ILE A 51 2.63 0.44 16.50
CA ILE A 51 2.70 1.82 16.00
C ILE A 51 2.33 1.84 14.51
N GLU A 52 2.98 0.98 13.73
CA GLU A 52 2.78 0.79 12.29
C GLU A 52 1.36 0.32 11.99
N TYR A 53 0.86 -0.64 12.77
CA TYR A 53 -0.52 -1.12 12.66
C TYR A 53 -1.54 0.00 12.88
N ASN A 54 -1.35 0.82 13.92
CA ASN A 54 -2.23 1.96 14.17
C ASN A 54 -2.10 3.05 13.10
N HIS A 55 -0.90 3.26 12.54
CA HIS A 55 -0.71 4.19 11.42
C HIS A 55 -1.53 3.76 10.19
N ILE A 56 -1.45 2.48 9.80
CA ILE A 56 -2.23 1.95 8.68
C ILE A 56 -3.74 2.06 8.97
N LYS A 57 -4.18 1.64 10.15
CA LYS A 57 -5.60 1.63 10.52
C LYS A 57 -6.26 3.01 10.49
N ASN A 58 -5.49 4.07 10.75
CA ASN A 58 -5.97 5.44 10.79
C ASN A 58 -5.62 6.24 9.51
N SER A 59 -5.05 5.60 8.49
CA SER A 59 -4.72 6.26 7.23
C SER A 59 -5.98 6.58 6.42
N GLU A 60 -5.98 7.73 5.75
CA GLU A 60 -7.09 8.17 4.88
C GLU A 60 -7.06 7.47 3.50
N ALA A 61 -5.95 6.81 3.16
CA ALA A 61 -5.80 6.07 1.92
C ALA A 61 -4.87 4.88 2.12
N ILE A 62 -5.40 3.69 1.87
CA ILE A 62 -4.72 2.41 2.08
C ILE A 62 -4.79 1.61 0.78
N LEU A 63 -3.62 1.17 0.33
CA LEU A 63 -3.45 0.20 -0.72
C LEU A 63 -3.31 -1.18 -0.12
N PHE A 64 -3.97 -2.17 -0.72
CA PHE A 64 -3.83 -3.55 -0.29
C PHE A 64 -4.01 -4.53 -1.44
N PHE A 65 -3.37 -5.68 -1.31
CA PHE A 65 -3.41 -6.79 -2.27
C PHE A 65 -3.21 -8.12 -1.55
N GLU A 66 -3.85 -9.18 -2.03
CA GLU A 66 -3.63 -10.56 -1.60
C GLU A 66 -3.12 -11.39 -2.77
N TYR A 67 -1.91 -11.90 -2.61
CA TYR A 67 -1.24 -12.76 -3.59
C TYR A 67 -1.48 -14.21 -3.23
N GLU A 68 -2.04 -14.95 -4.18
CA GLU A 68 -2.03 -16.40 -4.13
C GLU A 68 -0.60 -16.90 -4.29
N ASP A 69 -0.26 -18.01 -3.62
CA ASP A 69 1.11 -18.56 -3.72
C ASP A 69 1.45 -18.97 -5.16
N GLU A 70 0.44 -19.43 -5.90
CA GLU A 70 0.54 -19.84 -7.30
C GLU A 70 1.01 -18.68 -8.20
N ASP A 71 0.46 -17.48 -8.01
CA ASP A 71 0.86 -16.28 -8.76
C ASP A 71 2.33 -15.90 -8.47
N ILE A 72 2.75 -16.07 -7.20
CA ILE A 72 4.13 -15.80 -6.79
C ILE A 72 5.10 -16.85 -7.33
N GLU A 73 4.73 -18.13 -7.29
CA GLU A 73 5.58 -19.21 -7.79
C GLU A 73 5.73 -19.15 -9.32
N GLU A 74 4.66 -18.84 -10.05
CA GLU A 74 4.66 -18.78 -11.52
C GLU A 74 5.47 -17.58 -12.05
N HIS A 75 5.36 -16.42 -11.39
CA HIS A 75 5.90 -15.17 -11.93
C HIS A 75 7.08 -14.58 -11.14
N PHE A 76 7.28 -14.99 -9.89
CA PHE A 76 8.22 -14.36 -8.96
C PHE A 76 9.02 -15.36 -8.10
N SER A 77 9.13 -16.63 -8.51
CA SER A 77 9.80 -17.69 -7.73
C SER A 77 11.28 -17.45 -7.42
N GLU A 78 11.95 -16.57 -8.17
CA GLU A 78 13.35 -16.18 -7.91
C GLU A 78 13.49 -14.95 -7.00
N PHE A 79 12.39 -14.28 -6.65
CA PHE A 79 12.40 -13.05 -5.86
C PHE A 79 12.26 -13.35 -4.37
N THR A 80 13.10 -12.72 -3.56
CA THR A 80 12.86 -12.63 -2.11
C THR A 80 11.64 -11.74 -1.83
N ASN A 81 11.03 -11.89 -0.64
CA ASN A 81 9.92 -11.03 -0.21
C ASN A 81 10.27 -9.54 -0.28
N LEU A 82 11.51 -9.18 0.05
CA LEU A 82 11.99 -7.80 -0.03
C LEU A 82 12.11 -7.30 -1.48
N GLU A 83 12.62 -8.13 -2.40
CA GLU A 83 12.74 -7.75 -3.81
C GLU A 83 11.37 -7.63 -4.48
N LEU A 84 10.44 -8.53 -4.14
CA LEU A 84 9.05 -8.47 -4.60
C LEU A 84 8.36 -7.21 -4.08
N LEU A 85 8.51 -6.89 -2.79
CA LEU A 85 7.99 -5.65 -2.21
C LEU A 85 8.57 -4.41 -2.91
N GLY A 86 9.88 -4.41 -3.18
CA GLY A 86 10.53 -3.34 -3.93
C GLY A 86 9.98 -3.16 -5.34
N LEU A 87 9.72 -4.26 -6.06
CA LEU A 87 9.12 -4.24 -7.38
C LEU A 87 7.70 -3.63 -7.36
N ILE A 88 6.85 -4.09 -6.44
CA ILE A 88 5.48 -3.60 -6.28
C ILE A 88 5.49 -2.10 -5.95
N LEU A 89 6.36 -1.69 -5.02
CA LEU A 89 6.53 -0.29 -4.67
C LEU A 89 6.92 0.58 -5.87
N HIS A 90 7.83 0.11 -6.71
CA HIS A 90 8.22 0.82 -7.92
C HIS A 90 7.07 0.91 -8.94
N TRP A 91 6.25 -0.13 -9.08
CA TRP A 91 5.07 -0.06 -9.95
C TRP A 91 4.04 0.96 -9.46
N ILE A 92 3.79 1.00 -8.15
CA ILE A 92 2.89 2.00 -7.53
C ILE A 92 3.46 3.40 -7.72
N ASP A 93 4.75 3.59 -7.44
CA ASP A 93 5.45 4.87 -7.62
C ASP A 93 5.38 5.35 -9.08
N ASP A 94 5.66 4.47 -10.05
CA ASP A 94 5.52 4.78 -11.47
C ASP A 94 4.07 5.10 -11.84
N PHE A 95 3.08 4.37 -11.32
CA PHE A 95 1.66 4.68 -11.54
C PHE A 95 1.28 6.07 -10.99
N LEU A 96 1.67 6.37 -9.75
CA LEU A 96 1.40 7.66 -9.10
C LEU A 96 2.11 8.79 -9.85
N LYS A 97 3.35 8.58 -10.29
CA LYS A 97 4.09 9.52 -11.14
C LYS A 97 3.44 9.70 -12.49
N ASN A 98 2.82 8.68 -13.09
CA ASN A 98 2.08 8.85 -14.35
C ASN A 98 0.72 9.56 -14.15
N SER A 99 0.24 9.63 -12.91
CA SER A 99 -0.86 10.54 -12.53
C SER A 99 -0.47 12.03 -12.65
N TRP A 100 0.79 12.35 -12.98
CA TRP A 100 1.31 13.72 -13.08
C TRP A 100 0.46 14.67 -13.91
N ILE A 101 -0.14 14.15 -14.99
CA ILE A 101 -0.93 14.96 -15.93
C ILE A 101 -2.13 15.63 -15.24
N LEU A 102 -2.57 15.10 -14.09
CA LEU A 102 -3.74 15.59 -13.36
C LEU A 102 -3.41 16.23 -12.00
N LYS A 103 -2.23 15.98 -11.40
CA LYS A 103 -2.05 16.06 -9.95
C LYS A 103 -0.69 16.57 -9.41
N ASP A 104 0.20 17.17 -10.20
CA ASP A 104 1.46 17.79 -9.68
C ASP A 104 2.34 16.91 -8.73
N ASN A 105 2.20 15.57 -8.77
CA ASN A 105 3.01 14.57 -8.04
C ASN A 105 3.06 14.70 -6.51
N ALA A 106 2.07 15.31 -5.84
CA ALA A 106 2.13 15.37 -4.38
C ALA A 106 1.84 14.02 -3.69
N VAL A 107 1.17 13.06 -4.35
CA VAL A 107 0.84 11.76 -3.74
C VAL A 107 2.08 10.89 -3.66
N VAL A 108 2.38 10.38 -2.47
CA VAL A 108 3.55 9.53 -2.20
C VAL A 108 3.12 8.26 -1.46
N CYS A 109 3.73 7.14 -1.81
CA CYS A 109 3.62 5.90 -1.05
C CYS A 109 4.55 5.97 0.17
N ASP A 110 3.99 5.90 1.38
CA ASP A 110 4.76 6.00 2.64
C ASP A 110 5.42 4.65 2.99
N ASN A 111 4.86 3.93 3.95
CA ASN A 111 5.36 2.61 4.32
C ASN A 111 4.55 1.54 3.62
N ALA A 112 5.25 0.55 3.06
CA ALA A 112 4.67 -0.66 2.52
C ALA A 112 5.21 -1.90 3.21
N TYR A 113 4.37 -2.93 3.26
CA TYR A 113 4.61 -4.19 3.94
C TYR A 113 4.22 -5.33 3.02
N LEU A 114 5.02 -6.40 3.05
CA LEU A 114 4.68 -7.69 2.47
C LEU A 114 4.80 -8.75 3.57
N ILE A 115 3.74 -9.50 3.80
CA ILE A 115 3.60 -10.40 4.93
C ILE A 115 3.19 -11.78 4.40
N ASP A 116 3.98 -12.80 4.72
CA ASP A 116 3.58 -14.20 4.48
C ASP A 116 2.41 -14.56 5.41
N GLU A 117 1.65 -15.62 5.08
CA GLU A 117 0.52 -16.13 5.88
C GLU A 117 0.66 -15.84 7.40
N PRO A 118 -0.08 -14.84 7.94
CA PRO A 118 0.14 -14.28 9.28
C PRO A 118 -0.04 -15.28 10.40
N LYS A 119 -0.77 -16.37 10.11
CA LYS A 119 -1.09 -17.44 11.05
C LYS A 119 -0.02 -18.53 11.13
N LYS A 120 1.00 -18.51 10.27
CA LYS A 120 2.13 -19.45 10.33
C LYS A 120 3.11 -19.01 11.41
N GLU A 121 3.64 -19.97 12.18
CA GLU A 121 4.62 -19.70 13.27
C GLU A 121 5.88 -18.97 12.80
N ASN A 122 6.26 -19.11 11.52
CA ASN A 122 7.42 -18.47 10.92
C ASN A 122 7.02 -17.45 9.84
N ALA A 123 5.88 -16.76 10.02
CA ALA A 123 5.47 -15.71 9.10
C ALA A 123 6.56 -14.62 9.00
N GLU A 124 7.02 -14.36 7.79
CA GLU A 124 7.96 -13.29 7.51
C GLU A 124 7.19 -11.99 7.22
N CYS A 125 7.72 -10.88 7.70
CA CYS A 125 7.29 -9.55 7.30
C CYS A 125 8.48 -8.77 6.76
N SER A 126 8.36 -8.34 5.50
CA SER A 126 9.24 -7.35 4.88
C SER A 126 8.57 -5.98 4.90
N SER A 127 9.33 -4.93 5.18
CA SER A 127 8.87 -3.54 5.10
C SER A 127 9.84 -2.69 4.29
N GLN A 128 9.30 -1.78 3.49
CA GLN A 128 10.09 -0.91 2.61
C GLN A 128 9.34 0.39 2.32
N ARG A 129 10.09 1.44 1.98
CA ARG A 129 9.56 2.77 1.64
C ARG A 129 10.36 3.40 0.52
N LEU A 130 9.69 4.14 -0.36
CA LEU A 130 10.31 4.97 -1.40
C LEU A 130 10.19 6.43 -0.97
N ASN A 131 11.26 6.97 -0.39
CA ASN A 131 11.24 8.34 0.15
C ASN A 131 11.59 9.37 -0.92
N TYR A 132 10.64 10.24 -1.23
CA TYR A 132 10.87 11.50 -1.94
C TYR A 132 9.76 12.48 -1.55
N ILE A 133 10.06 13.79 -1.63
CA ILE A 133 9.10 14.85 -1.31
C ILE A 133 8.94 15.71 -2.56
N HIS A 134 7.71 15.83 -3.04
CA HIS A 134 7.35 16.79 -4.07
C HIS A 134 6.71 18.00 -3.41
N SER A 135 7.29 19.18 -3.65
CA SER A 135 6.68 20.45 -3.29
C SER A 135 5.94 21.03 -4.49
N LEU A 136 4.83 21.70 -4.23
CA LEU A 136 4.19 22.56 -5.21
C LEU A 136 5.15 23.67 -5.66
N SER A 137 4.82 24.33 -6.77
CA SER A 137 5.60 25.47 -7.28
C SER A 137 5.76 26.63 -6.28
N GLU A 138 4.85 26.73 -5.30
CA GLU A 138 4.90 27.69 -4.19
C GLU A 138 5.70 27.19 -2.96
N GLY A 139 6.25 25.97 -3.01
CA GLY A 139 7.00 25.36 -1.92
C GLY A 139 6.15 24.68 -0.84
N GLY A 140 4.83 24.65 -1.00
CA GLY A 140 3.88 23.97 -0.13
C GLY A 140 3.73 22.47 -0.43
N ILE A 141 3.03 21.77 0.46
CA ILE A 141 2.58 20.38 0.27
C ILE A 141 1.06 20.38 0.50
N ASP A 142 0.28 20.18 -0.55
CA ASP A 142 -1.18 20.09 -0.46
C ASP A 142 -1.66 18.64 -0.65
N LYS A 143 -2.81 18.34 -0.03
CA LYS A 143 -3.53 17.09 -0.30
C LYS A 143 -4.24 17.18 -1.64
N ILE A 144 -4.19 16.10 -2.39
CA ILE A 144 -4.87 16.00 -3.67
C ILE A 144 -6.19 15.26 -3.53
N LYS A 145 -7.25 15.96 -3.88
CA LYS A 145 -8.60 15.43 -3.93
C LYS A 145 -8.74 14.42 -5.06
N PHE A 146 -9.08 13.18 -4.74
CA PHE A 146 -9.35 12.10 -5.68
C PHE A 146 -10.86 11.81 -5.68
N PRO A 147 -11.57 12.11 -6.79
CA PRO A 147 -13.01 11.86 -6.89
C PRO A 147 -13.34 10.39 -7.15
#